data_AF-A0A9P5LLW1-F1
#
_entry.id   AF-A0A9P5LLW1-F1
#
_cell.length_a   1.000
_cell.length_b   1.000
_cell.length_c   1.000
_cell.angle_alpha   90.00
_cell.angle_beta   90.00
_cell.angle_gamma   90.00
#
_symmetry.space_group_name_H-M   'P 1'
#
loop_
_entity.id
_entity.type
_entity.pdbx_description
1 polymer ?
#
loop_
_entity_poly.entity_id
_entity_poly.type
_entity_poly.pdbx_seq_one_letter_code
_entity_poly.pdbx_strand_id
1 'polypeptide(L)'
;MPPHFSASAGTQALLESYTRIFASVQLVISFEIEEVVVMSPDWGFARTTAEGTKTMLATQESEPHANQELFIMKKEDGNWKIARYAFSTMKPLVQNGIQRS
;
A
#
# COMPACT_ATOMS: atom_id res chain seq x y z
N MET A 1 6.99 -0.61 1.07
CA MET A 1 7.17 -1.11 2.46
C MET A 1 6.49 -0.14 3.41
N PRO A 2 6.06 -0.58 4.61
CA PRO A 2 5.43 0.30 5.59
C PRO A 2 6.36 1.47 5.98
N PRO A 3 5.78 2.58 6.47
CA PRO A 3 6.56 3.68 7.03
C PRO A 3 7.60 3.17 8.05
N HIS A 4 8.76 3.80 8.09
CA HIS A 4 9.92 3.45 8.94
C HIS A 4 10.71 2.18 8.55
N PHE A 5 10.34 1.51 7.45
CA PHE A 5 11.13 0.40 6.89
C PHE A 5 11.86 0.83 5.62
N SER A 6 13.03 0.23 5.37
CA SER A 6 13.75 0.38 4.10
C SER A 6 12.87 -0.08 2.93
N ALA A 7 13.05 0.55 1.77
CA ALA A 7 12.37 0.14 0.55
C ALA A 7 12.84 -1.26 0.11
N SER A 8 11.89 -2.14 -0.25
CA SER A 8 12.19 -3.39 -0.95
C SER A 8 12.34 -3.09 -2.45
N ALA A 9 13.55 -3.26 -2.98
CA ALA A 9 13.86 -2.99 -4.37
C ALA A 9 14.07 -4.29 -5.16
N GLY A 10 13.42 -4.40 -6.32
CA GLY A 10 13.49 -5.58 -7.18
C GLY A 10 12.48 -6.67 -6.82
N THR A 11 12.14 -7.49 -7.81
CA THR A 11 11.04 -8.48 -7.73
C THR A 11 11.26 -9.52 -6.64
N GLN A 12 12.49 -10.01 -6.47
CA GLN A 12 12.78 -11.03 -5.44
C GLN A 12 12.57 -10.48 -4.03
N ALA A 13 13.15 -9.32 -3.70
CA ALA A 13 12.99 -8.70 -2.38
C ALA A 13 11.52 -8.35 -2.09
N LEU A 14 10.77 -7.93 -3.11
CA LEU A 14 9.32 -7.69 -3.00
C LEU A 14 8.55 -8.99 -2.70
N LEU A 15 8.83 -10.06 -3.45
CA LEU A 15 8.19 -11.35 -3.25
C LEU A 15 8.43 -11.87 -1.82
N GLU A 16 9.68 -11.88 -1.37
CA GLU A 16 10.02 -12.31 -0.01
C GLU A 16 9.34 -11.45 1.06
N SER A 17 9.25 -10.14 0.84
CA SER A 17 8.58 -9.22 1.77
C SER A 17 7.09 -9.51 1.87
N TYR A 18 6.39 -9.62 0.74
CA TYR A 18 4.95 -9.89 0.73
C TYR A 18 4.61 -11.30 1.22
N THR A 19 5.43 -12.31 0.90
CA THR A 19 5.27 -13.66 1.46
C THR A 19 5.31 -13.65 2.99
N ARG A 20 6.27 -12.93 3.60
CA ARG A 20 6.33 -12.80 5.06
C ARG A 20 5.16 -12.04 5.66
N ILE A 21 4.74 -10.95 5.01
CA ILE A 21 3.59 -10.13 5.46
C ILE A 21 2.32 -10.99 5.46
N PHE A 22 2.00 -11.65 4.35
CA PHE A 22 0.77 -12.43 4.22
C PHE A 22 0.79 -13.76 4.99
N ALA A 23 1.96 -14.26 5.36
CA ALA A 23 2.07 -15.37 6.31
C ALA A 23 1.63 -14.98 7.73
N SER A 24 1.62 -13.68 8.07
CA SER A 24 1.34 -13.19 9.42
C SER A 24 0.02 -12.41 9.52
N VAL A 25 -0.47 -11.89 8.40
CA VAL A 25 -1.56 -10.91 8.34
C VAL A 25 -2.56 -11.28 7.25
N GLN A 26 -3.85 -11.23 7.59
CA GLN A 26 -4.94 -11.22 6.62
C GLN A 26 -5.41 -9.78 6.39
N LEU A 27 -5.60 -9.40 5.13
CA LEU A 27 -6.17 -8.12 4.73
C LEU A 27 -7.48 -8.36 3.99
N VAL A 28 -8.56 -7.75 4.50
CA VAL A 28 -9.86 -7.68 3.82
C VAL A 28 -10.13 -6.19 3.60
N ILE A 29 -9.74 -5.70 2.44
CA ILE A 29 -9.75 -4.27 2.11
C ILE A 29 -10.38 -4.02 0.75
N SER A 30 -11.00 -2.86 0.60
CA SER A 30 -11.53 -2.34 -0.67
C SER A 30 -10.70 -1.14 -1.09
N PHE A 31 -10.49 -0.99 -2.40
CA PHE A 31 -9.74 0.11 -2.97
C PHE A 31 -10.69 1.06 -3.71
N GLU A 32 -10.45 2.36 -3.57
CA GLU A 32 -11.06 3.41 -4.36
C GLU A 32 -9.99 4.09 -5.21
N ILE A 33 -10.26 4.26 -6.50
CA ILE A 33 -9.35 4.93 -7.43
C ILE A 33 -9.71 6.42 -7.44
N GLU A 34 -8.79 7.22 -6.94
CA GLU A 34 -8.96 8.66 -6.78
C GLU A 34 -8.60 9.42 -8.05
N GLU A 35 -7.47 9.05 -8.65
CA GLU A 35 -7.02 9.66 -9.89
C GLU A 35 -6.12 8.71 -10.69
N VAL A 36 -6.16 8.87 -12.01
CA VAL A 36 -5.22 8.23 -12.94
C VAL A 36 -4.79 9.28 -13.94
N VAL A 37 -3.47 9.52 -14.03
CA VAL A 37 -2.91 10.55 -14.91
C VAL A 37 -1.80 9.94 -15.75
N VAL A 38 -1.95 10.04 -17.08
CA VAL A 38 -0.89 9.71 -18.04
C VAL A 38 -0.05 10.96 -18.24
N MET A 39 1.21 10.91 -17.81
CA MET A 39 2.13 12.05 -17.86
C MET A 39 2.92 12.08 -19.17
N SER A 40 3.13 10.91 -19.79
CA SER A 40 3.83 10.74 -21.08
C SER A 40 3.41 9.40 -21.73
N PRO A 41 3.84 9.09 -22.96
CA PRO A 41 3.48 7.84 -23.63
C PRO A 41 3.76 6.56 -22.81
N ASP A 42 4.80 6.61 -21.97
CA ASP A 42 5.31 5.47 -21.21
C ASP A 42 5.24 5.65 -19.69
N TRP A 43 4.80 6.81 -19.18
CA TRP A 43 4.72 7.07 -17.75
C TRP A 43 3.38 7.65 -17.33
N GLY A 44 2.92 7.24 -16.16
CA GLY A 44 1.75 7.78 -15.51
C GLY A 44 1.77 7.48 -14.02
N PHE A 45 0.76 7.96 -13.31
CA PHE A 45 0.55 7.60 -11.92
C PHE A 45 -0.93 7.36 -11.63
N ALA A 46 -1.19 6.64 -10.55
CA ALA A 46 -2.51 6.52 -9.96
C ALA A 46 -2.44 6.78 -8.45
N ARG A 47 -3.44 7.47 -7.92
CA ARG A 47 -3.66 7.58 -6.47
C ARG A 47 -4.88 6.74 -6.12
N THR A 48 -4.78 6.03 -4.99
CA THR A 48 -5.91 5.28 -4.44
C THR A 48 -6.03 5.52 -2.94
N THR A 49 -7.16 5.13 -2.40
CA THR A 49 -7.34 4.90 -0.97
C THR A 49 -7.72 3.43 -0.77
N ALA A 50 -7.33 2.86 0.38
CA ALA A 50 -7.65 1.49 0.74
C ALA A 50 -8.11 1.39 2.18
N GLU A 51 -9.36 0.96 2.36
CA GLU A 51 -10.00 0.83 3.66
C GLU A 51 -10.53 -0.58 3.90
N GLY A 52 -10.58 -1.00 5.17
CA GLY A 52 -11.14 -2.28 5.57
C GLY A 52 -10.58 -2.78 6.89
N THR A 53 -10.23 -4.07 6.93
CA THR A 53 -9.79 -4.73 8.16
C THR A 53 -8.46 -5.46 7.94
N LYS A 54 -7.56 -5.30 8.92
CA LYS A 54 -6.33 -6.07 9.05
C LYS A 54 -6.45 -7.00 10.25
N THR A 55 -6.22 -8.29 10.05
CA THR A 55 -6.29 -9.31 11.09
C THR A 55 -4.93 -9.97 11.27
N MET A 56 -4.42 -10.00 12.50
CA MET A 56 -3.22 -10.75 12.86
C MET A 56 -3.56 -12.23 12.99
N LEU A 57 -2.95 -13.09 12.18
CA LEU A 57 -3.32 -14.51 12.13
C LEU A 57 -2.96 -15.26 13.42
N ALA A 58 -1.89 -14.86 14.10
CA ALA A 58 -1.43 -15.51 15.32
C ALA A 58 -2.36 -15.26 16.51
N THR A 59 -2.91 -14.04 16.64
CA THR A 59 -3.76 -13.64 17.79
C THR A 59 -5.24 -13.59 17.45
N GLN A 60 -5.60 -13.63 16.16
CA GLN A 60 -6.94 -13.37 15.63
C GLN A 60 -7.48 -11.96 15.95
N GLU A 61 -6.62 -11.06 16.43
CA GLU A 61 -6.99 -9.68 16.68
C GLU A 61 -7.12 -8.92 15.35
N SER A 62 -8.17 -8.11 15.26
CA SER A 62 -8.48 -7.31 14.08
C SER A 62 -8.45 -5.82 14.42
N GLU A 63 -7.92 -5.02 13.51
CA GLU A 63 -7.96 -3.58 13.59
C GLU A 63 -8.44 -2.99 12.26
N PRO A 64 -9.06 -1.80 12.28
CA PRO A 64 -9.34 -1.06 11.05
C PRO A 64 -8.07 -0.86 10.23
N HIS A 65 -8.20 -0.83 8.90
CA HIS A 65 -7.12 -0.49 7.97
C HIS A 65 -7.57 0.70 7.14
N ALA A 66 -6.72 1.71 7.00
CA ALA A 66 -6.99 2.90 6.19
C ALA A 66 -5.66 3.50 5.71
N ASN A 67 -5.42 3.44 4.40
CA ASN A 67 -4.23 3.98 3.74
C ASN A 67 -4.60 4.79 2.50
N GLN A 68 -3.70 5.70 2.12
CA GLN A 68 -3.64 6.31 0.80
C GLN A 68 -2.38 5.81 0.09
N GLU A 69 -2.50 5.55 -1.21
CA GLU A 69 -1.42 4.98 -2.02
C GLU A 69 -1.09 5.82 -3.24
N LEU A 70 0.18 5.78 -3.65
CA LEU A 70 0.68 6.32 -4.91
C LEU A 70 1.38 5.21 -5.70
N PHE A 71 0.90 4.99 -6.92
CA PHE A 71 1.49 4.09 -7.89
C PHE A 71 2.14 4.91 -8.99
N ILE A 72 3.45 4.75 -9.19
CA ILE A 72 4.11 5.23 -10.39
C ILE A 72 4.14 4.07 -11.39
N MET A 73 3.53 4.31 -12.54
CA MET A 73 3.33 3.32 -13.60
C MET A 73 4.30 3.60 -14.74
N LYS A 74 4.89 2.52 -15.28
CA LYS A 74 5.71 2.57 -16.49
C LYS A 74 5.18 1.56 -17.49
N LYS A 75 5.07 1.97 -18.75
CA LYS A 75 4.76 1.06 -19.85
C LYS A 75 6.03 0.31 -20.25
N GLU A 76 5.95 -1.01 -20.26
CA GLU A 76 7.02 -1.91 -20.69
C GLU A 76 6.42 -2.95 -21.63
N ASP A 77 7.00 -3.10 -22.82
CA ASP A 77 6.51 -4.03 -23.86
C ASP A 77 5.00 -3.86 -24.14
N GLY A 78 4.56 -2.59 -24.21
CA GLY A 78 3.16 -2.23 -24.43
C GLY A 78 2.24 -2.34 -23.21
N ASN A 79 2.72 -2.87 -22.08
CA ASN A 79 1.92 -3.13 -20.89
C ASN A 79 2.28 -2.19 -19.74
N TRP A 80 1.26 -1.61 -19.08
CA TRP A 80 1.49 -0.82 -17.87
C TRP A 80 1.85 -1.72 -16.69
N LYS A 81 2.98 -1.43 -16.03
CA LYS A 81 3.45 -2.10 -14.82
C LYS A 81 3.72 -1.09 -13.72
N ILE A 82 3.67 -1.57 -12.47
CA ILE A 82 4.03 -0.75 -11.30
C ILE A 82 5.55 -0.62 -11.27
N ALA A 83 6.06 0.59 -11.52
CA ALA A 83 7.48 0.90 -11.41
C ALA A 83 7.86 1.24 -9.97
N ARG A 84 7.03 2.04 -9.28
CA ARG A 84 7.23 2.40 -7.86
C ARG A 84 5.88 2.41 -7.15
N TYR A 85 5.92 2.14 -5.85
CA TYR A 85 4.75 2.12 -4.99
C TYR A 85 5.13 2.69 -3.62
N ALA A 86 4.28 3.59 -3.11
CA ALA A 86 4.36 4.12 -1.76
C ALA A 86 2.95 4.23 -1.18
N PHE A 87 2.85 4.17 0.14
CA PHE A 87 1.60 4.39 0.85
C PHE A 87 1.87 5.07 2.19
N SER A 88 0.85 5.75 2.71
CA SER A 88 0.83 6.30 4.07
C SER A 88 -0.51 5.99 4.73
N THR A 89 -0.51 5.93 6.07
CA THR A 89 -1.75 5.69 6.80
C THR A 89 -2.62 6.94 6.80
N MET A 90 -3.92 6.74 6.65
CA MET A 90 -4.96 7.75 6.88
C MET A 90 -5.55 7.65 8.29
N LYS A 91 -5.07 6.68 9.09
CA LYS A 91 -5.50 6.57 10.47
C LYS A 91 -5.13 7.85 11.23
N PRO A 92 -6.00 8.33 12.13
CA PRO A 92 -5.70 9.46 12.97
C PRO A 92 -4.42 9.26 13.77
N LEU A 93 -3.67 10.34 13.99
CA LEU A 93 -2.56 10.32 14.93
C LEU A 93 -3.12 10.21 16.34
N VAL A 94 -2.86 9.09 17.02
CA VAL A 94 -3.18 8.93 18.45
C VAL A 94 -1.88 9.12 19.23
N GLN A 95 -1.74 10.25 19.91
CA GLN A 95 -0.58 10.55 20.74
C GLN A 95 -1.04 10.71 22.20
N ASN A 96 -0.46 9.93 23.11
CA ASN A 96 -0.82 9.91 24.54
C ASN A 96 -2.33 9.63 24.79
N GLY A 97 -2.96 8.79 23.97
CA GLY A 97 -4.39 8.48 24.07
C GLY A 97 -5.32 9.59 23.55
N ILE A 98 -4.79 10.68 23.01
CA ILE A 98 -5.56 11.76 22.40
C ILE A 98 -5.46 11.65 20.88
N GLN A 99 -6.61 11.51 20.23
CA GLN A 99 -6.73 11.57 18.78
C GLN A 99 -6.59 13.02 18.32
N ARG A 100 -5.63 13.30 17.44
CA ARG A 100 -5.48 14.63 16.83
C ARG A 100 -5.91 14.56 15.36
N SER A 101 -6.75 15.53 14.98
CA SER A 101 -7.19 15.78 13.60
C SER A 101 -6.13 16.52 12.80
#